data_AF-A0A3C1DUD2-F1
#
_entry.id   AF-A0A3C1DUD2-F1
#
_cell.length_a   1.000
_cell.length_b   1.000
_cell.length_c   1.000
_cell.angle_alpha   90.00
_cell.angle_beta   90.00
_cell.angle_gamma   90.00
#
_symmetry.space_group_name_H-M   'P 1'
#
loop_
_entity.id
_entity.type
_entity.pdbx_description
1 polymer ?
#
loop_
_entity_poly.entity_id
_entity_poly.type
_entity_poly.pdbx_seq_one_letter_code
_entity_poly.pdbx_strand_id
1 'polypeptide(L)'
;MLLAIDTSAGSSVAVVDRDRGTIVELNEADTRRHAEVIGTLISLALSESGVPIAELSGVAVGMGPGPFTGLRVGIAAAQAFALGAGKPIVRVVSHDAVAWGHYAAGNAGPLLVVTDARRREVYWSTYSGADDHGLPERSSGPALESPAGLDARDFAGYARLDAAEVSAASVGLLAEGLFLNKRAFAGPEALYLRAPDVTISAGPKRVS
;
A
#
# COMPACT_ATOMS: atom_id res chain seq x y z
N MET A 1 8.55 10.45 12.70
CA MET A 1 7.19 9.89 12.89
C MET A 1 6.36 10.17 11.67
N LEU A 2 5.76 9.14 11.08
CA LEU A 2 4.91 9.26 9.90
C LEU A 2 3.49 8.81 10.24
N LEU A 3 2.50 9.50 9.65
CA LEU A 3 1.18 8.93 9.44
C LEU A 3 1.25 8.10 8.15
N ALA A 4 0.87 6.84 8.18
CA ALA A 4 0.87 5.96 7.03
C ALA A 4 -0.54 5.50 6.70
N ILE A 5 -0.87 5.44 5.40
CA ILE A 5 -2.20 5.08 4.91
C ILE A 5 -2.04 4.10 3.74
N ASP A 6 -2.76 2.98 3.77
CA ASP A 6 -2.89 2.07 2.64
C ASP A 6 -4.35 1.66 2.45
N THR A 7 -4.82 1.66 1.19
CA THR A 7 -6.18 1.23 0.84
C THR A 7 -6.20 0.25 -0.34
N SER A 8 -5.09 -0.48 -0.55
CA SER A 8 -4.86 -1.38 -1.68
C SER A 8 -5.55 -2.74 -1.50
N ALA A 9 -5.57 -3.26 -0.26
CA ALA A 9 -6.26 -4.48 0.14
C ALA A 9 -6.82 -4.29 1.56
N GLY A 10 -8.07 -3.79 1.66
CA GLY A 10 -8.59 -3.26 2.93
C GLY A 10 -8.18 -1.80 3.16
N SER A 11 -8.60 -1.19 4.27
CA SER A 11 -8.12 0.13 4.71
C SER A 11 -7.25 -0.04 5.95
N SER A 12 -6.00 0.43 5.90
CA SER A 12 -5.09 0.46 7.03
C SER A 12 -4.57 1.87 7.26
N VAL A 13 -4.51 2.28 8.52
CA VAL A 13 -3.91 3.55 8.93
C VAL A 13 -3.04 3.34 10.15
N ALA A 14 -1.81 3.84 10.11
CA ALA A 14 -0.85 3.69 11.19
C ALA A 14 -0.13 5.00 11.53
N VAL A 15 0.30 5.12 12.78
CA VAL A 15 1.33 6.09 13.18
C VAL A 15 2.56 5.29 13.53
N VAL A 16 3.67 5.59 12.85
CA VAL A 16 4.94 4.89 13.05
C VAL A 16 6.04 5.86 13.44
N ASP A 17 7.02 5.33 14.13
CA ASP A 17 8.27 6.00 14.44
C ASP A 17 9.44 5.12 14.00
N ARG A 18 10.48 5.73 13.46
CA ARG A 18 11.65 5.01 12.97
C ARG A 18 12.30 4.16 14.07
N ASP A 19 12.42 4.71 15.27
CA ASP A 19 13.20 4.10 16.34
C ASP A 19 12.33 3.22 17.24
N ARG A 20 11.03 3.54 17.36
CA ARG A 20 10.07 2.78 18.18
C ARG A 20 9.22 1.78 17.39
N GLY A 21 9.26 1.82 16.06
CA GLY A 21 8.41 0.98 15.21
C GLY A 21 6.95 1.48 15.16
N THR A 22 6.01 0.55 15.12
CA THR A 22 4.58 0.85 15.09
C THR A 22 4.09 1.38 16.44
N ILE A 23 3.54 2.59 16.46
CA ILE A 23 2.91 3.16 17.66
C ILE A 23 1.45 2.69 17.74
N VAL A 24 0.71 2.89 16.65
CA VAL A 24 -0.69 2.49 16.48
C VAL A 24 -0.89 2.05 15.04
N GLU A 25 -1.72 1.03 14.83
CA GLU A 25 -2.23 0.63 13.53
C GLU A 25 -3.69 0.19 13.68
N LEU A 26 -4.56 0.70 12.81
CA LEU A 26 -5.98 0.40 12.75
C LEU A 26 -6.32 -0.11 11.36
N ASN A 27 -7.11 -1.19 11.29
CA ASN A 27 -7.45 -1.87 10.06
C ASN A 27 -8.98 -2.01 9.92
N GLU A 28 -9.47 -1.87 8.69
CA GLU A 28 -10.83 -2.22 8.27
C GLU A 28 -10.73 -3.13 7.05
N ALA A 29 -11.12 -4.39 7.23
CA ALA A 29 -11.03 -5.42 6.20
C ALA A 29 -12.10 -5.24 5.10
N ASP A 30 -13.22 -4.56 5.37
CA ASP A 30 -14.26 -4.35 4.36
C ASP A 30 -13.81 -3.37 3.27
N THR A 31 -13.37 -3.94 2.15
CA THR A 31 -12.89 -3.20 0.97
C THR A 31 -13.99 -2.43 0.22
N ARG A 32 -15.22 -2.36 0.73
CA ARG A 32 -16.30 -1.54 0.14
C ARG A 32 -16.50 -0.23 0.89
N ARG A 33 -15.93 -0.11 2.09
CA ARG A 33 -16.21 1.00 3.01
C ARG A 33 -15.09 2.03 3.10
N HIS A 34 -14.06 1.93 2.26
CA HIS A 34 -12.88 2.81 2.30
C HIS A 34 -13.25 4.30 2.49
N ALA A 35 -14.16 4.83 1.67
CA ALA A 35 -14.54 6.24 1.73
C ALA A 35 -15.29 6.62 3.03
N GLU A 36 -16.02 5.69 3.61
CA GLU A 36 -16.76 5.90 4.87
C GLU A 36 -15.85 5.88 6.08
N VAL A 37 -14.81 5.02 6.07
CA VAL A 37 -14.00 4.75 7.28
C VAL A 37 -12.70 5.53 7.33
N ILE A 38 -12.13 5.95 6.19
CA ILE A 38 -10.73 6.41 6.16
C ILE A 38 -10.47 7.64 7.04
N GLY A 39 -11.38 8.61 7.05
CA GLY A 39 -11.26 9.81 7.91
C GLY A 39 -11.35 9.46 9.40
N THR A 40 -12.22 8.51 9.75
CA THR A 40 -12.36 8.00 11.12
C THR A 40 -11.10 7.26 11.55
N LEU A 41 -10.55 6.37 10.72
CA LEU A 41 -9.32 5.64 11.00
C LEU A 41 -8.13 6.59 11.22
N ILE A 42 -8.00 7.63 10.39
CA ILE A 42 -6.96 8.67 10.59
C ILE A 42 -7.13 9.38 11.92
N SER A 43 -8.36 9.80 12.24
CA SER A 43 -8.64 10.53 13.49
C SER A 43 -8.37 9.67 14.72
N LEU A 44 -8.79 8.40 14.71
CA LEU A 44 -8.55 7.45 15.79
C LEU A 44 -7.06 7.12 15.93
N ALA A 45 -6.36 6.82 14.84
CA ALA A 45 -4.94 6.48 14.88
C ALA A 45 -4.10 7.63 15.49
N LEU A 46 -4.40 8.88 15.13
CA LEU A 46 -3.74 10.04 15.73
C LEU A 46 -4.09 10.20 17.21
N SER A 47 -5.37 10.07 17.57
CA SER A 47 -5.81 10.16 18.97
C SER A 47 -5.19 9.08 19.85
N GLU A 48 -5.18 7.82 19.40
CA GLU A 48 -4.64 6.67 20.16
C GLU A 48 -3.12 6.72 20.25
N SER A 49 -2.43 7.23 19.21
CA SER A 49 -0.98 7.38 19.23
C SER A 49 -0.51 8.43 20.24
N GLY A 50 -1.37 9.38 20.61
CA GLY A 50 -1.02 10.54 21.42
C GLY A 50 -0.02 11.50 20.75
N VAL A 51 0.33 11.28 19.46
CA VAL A 51 1.32 12.07 18.73
C VAL A 51 0.67 13.36 18.22
N PRO A 52 1.17 14.55 18.59
CA PRO A 52 0.71 15.80 18.03
C PRO A 52 0.97 15.86 16.51
N ILE A 53 0.02 16.38 15.73
CA ILE A 53 0.17 16.54 14.27
C ILE A 53 1.45 17.34 13.91
N ALA A 54 1.84 18.28 14.77
CA ALA A 54 3.06 19.08 14.59
C ALA A 54 4.34 18.22 14.58
N GLU A 55 4.36 17.10 15.31
CA GLU A 55 5.51 16.18 15.43
C GLU A 55 5.61 15.19 14.26
N LEU A 56 4.55 15.06 13.45
CA LEU A 56 4.63 14.27 12.23
C LEU A 56 5.64 14.89 11.26
N SER A 57 6.56 14.09 10.73
CA SER A 57 7.51 14.53 9.70
C SER A 57 6.93 14.46 8.29
N GLY A 58 5.87 13.68 8.08
CA GLY A 58 5.26 13.46 6.77
C GLY A 58 4.11 12.46 6.81
N VAL A 59 3.55 12.22 5.62
CA VAL A 59 2.53 11.19 5.38
C VAL A 59 3.08 10.17 4.38
N ALA A 60 3.07 8.90 4.73
CA ALA A 60 3.36 7.80 3.81
C ALA A 60 2.05 7.25 3.22
N VAL A 61 2.02 6.97 1.92
CA VAL A 61 0.85 6.39 1.27
C VAL A 61 1.20 5.24 0.35
N GLY A 62 0.43 4.17 0.47
CA GLY A 62 0.46 3.03 -0.45
C GLY A 62 -0.11 3.38 -1.81
N MET A 63 0.62 3.04 -2.87
CA MET A 63 0.26 3.34 -4.25
C MET A 63 -0.29 2.13 -5.01
N GLY A 64 -0.46 0.99 -4.34
CA GLY A 64 -0.88 -0.27 -4.97
C GLY A 64 0.26 -1.25 -5.21
N PRO A 65 0.00 -2.38 -5.87
CA PRO A 65 -1.16 -2.61 -6.72
C PRO A 65 -2.47 -2.76 -5.95
N GLY A 66 -3.60 -2.33 -6.52
CA GLY A 66 -4.89 -2.41 -5.85
C GLY A 66 -6.07 -1.90 -6.68
N PRO A 67 -7.31 -2.18 -6.26
CA PRO A 67 -8.50 -1.74 -6.97
C PRO A 67 -8.61 -0.22 -7.06
N PHE A 68 -9.12 0.26 -8.20
CA PHE A 68 -9.21 1.68 -8.56
C PHE A 68 -9.88 2.56 -7.50
N THR A 69 -11.06 2.18 -7.03
CA THR A 69 -11.82 2.97 -6.04
C THR A 69 -11.10 3.01 -4.70
N GLY A 70 -10.57 1.88 -4.23
CA GLY A 70 -9.85 1.80 -2.96
C GLY A 70 -8.61 2.69 -2.94
N LEU A 71 -7.71 2.53 -3.93
CA LEU A 71 -6.48 3.32 -4.00
C LEU A 71 -6.74 4.82 -4.06
N ARG A 72 -7.72 5.26 -4.87
CA ARG A 72 -8.03 6.70 -4.97
C ARG A 72 -8.49 7.32 -3.66
N VAL A 73 -9.26 6.58 -2.86
CA VAL A 73 -9.73 7.06 -1.56
C VAL A 73 -8.55 7.28 -0.61
N GLY A 74 -7.67 6.29 -0.45
CA GLY A 74 -6.50 6.41 0.43
C GLY A 74 -5.51 7.48 -0.03
N ILE A 75 -5.22 7.53 -1.34
CA ILE A 75 -4.33 8.55 -1.91
C ILE A 75 -4.90 9.96 -1.73
N ALA A 76 -6.20 10.17 -1.99
CA ALA A 76 -6.83 11.46 -1.81
C ALA A 76 -6.87 11.86 -0.32
N ALA A 77 -7.17 10.93 0.59
CA ALA A 77 -7.16 11.17 2.03
C ALA A 77 -5.76 11.57 2.53
N ALA A 78 -4.72 10.84 2.11
CA ALA A 78 -3.34 11.15 2.45
C ALA A 78 -2.90 12.53 1.93
N GLN A 79 -3.25 12.86 0.68
CA GLN A 79 -2.96 14.17 0.09
C GLN A 79 -3.69 15.31 0.81
N ALA A 80 -4.97 15.12 1.11
CA ALA A 80 -5.77 16.11 1.83
C ALA A 80 -5.23 16.36 3.24
N PHE A 81 -4.90 15.28 3.97
CA PHE A 81 -4.29 15.39 5.30
C PHE A 81 -2.93 16.10 5.23
N ALA A 82 -2.04 15.66 4.34
CA ALA A 82 -0.71 16.24 4.16
C ALA A 82 -0.80 17.74 3.85
N LEU A 83 -1.71 18.13 2.95
CA LEU A 83 -1.97 19.53 2.62
C LEU A 83 -2.46 20.33 3.84
N GLY A 84 -3.47 19.82 4.56
CA GLY A 84 -4.02 20.49 5.74
C GLY A 84 -3.03 20.60 6.91
N ALA A 85 -2.16 19.61 7.07
CA ALA A 85 -1.14 19.58 8.12
C ALA A 85 0.17 20.31 7.72
N GLY A 86 0.30 20.76 6.47
CA GLY A 86 1.54 21.35 5.96
C GLY A 86 2.72 20.37 5.94
N LYS A 87 2.45 19.09 5.66
CA LYS A 87 3.45 18.00 5.70
C LYS A 87 3.75 17.44 4.31
N PRO A 88 4.97 16.95 4.04
CA PRO A 88 5.29 16.28 2.80
C PRO A 88 4.57 14.91 2.71
N ILE A 89 4.40 14.42 1.48
CA ILE A 89 3.87 13.08 1.19
C ILE A 89 4.95 12.22 0.54
N VAL A 90 5.13 11.00 1.05
CA VAL A 90 6.01 9.97 0.49
C VAL A 90 5.16 8.80 0.00
N ARG A 91 5.56 8.21 -1.12
CA ARG A 91 4.77 7.22 -1.85
C ARG A 91 5.51 5.89 -1.85
N VAL A 92 4.79 4.83 -1.54
CA VAL A 92 5.36 3.49 -1.39
C VAL A 92 4.53 2.50 -2.19
N VAL A 93 5.17 1.53 -2.85
CA VAL A 93 4.44 0.44 -3.50
C VAL A 93 3.94 -0.50 -2.40
N SER A 94 2.64 -0.76 -2.35
CA SER A 94 1.98 -1.56 -1.31
C SER A 94 2.55 -2.99 -1.24
N HIS A 95 2.86 -3.61 -2.38
CA HIS A 95 3.56 -4.90 -2.40
C HIS A 95 4.98 -4.83 -1.83
N ASP A 96 5.69 -3.69 -1.90
CA ASP A 96 7.00 -3.57 -1.23
C ASP A 96 6.84 -3.56 0.27
N ALA A 97 5.79 -2.90 0.78
CA ALA A 97 5.51 -2.89 2.20
C ALA A 97 5.23 -4.32 2.73
N VAL A 98 4.49 -5.12 1.94
CA VAL A 98 4.28 -6.55 2.26
C VAL A 98 5.60 -7.32 2.27
N ALA A 99 6.45 -7.14 1.26
CA ALA A 99 7.75 -7.80 1.20
C ALA A 99 8.68 -7.33 2.33
N TRP A 100 8.66 -6.04 2.67
CA TRP A 100 9.41 -5.48 3.79
C TRP A 100 8.99 -6.13 5.11
N GLY A 101 7.69 -6.25 5.38
CA GLY A 101 7.19 -6.93 6.58
C GLY A 101 7.63 -8.40 6.64
N HIS A 102 7.65 -9.09 5.49
CA HIS A 102 8.16 -10.45 5.39
C HIS A 102 9.64 -10.55 5.77
N TYR A 103 10.51 -9.70 5.21
CA TYR A 103 11.95 -9.71 5.50
C TYR A 103 12.28 -9.17 6.89
N ALA A 104 11.56 -8.16 7.38
CA ALA A 104 11.70 -7.62 8.74
C ALA A 104 11.38 -8.67 9.82
N ALA A 105 10.54 -9.66 9.51
CA ALA A 105 10.27 -10.82 10.37
C ALA A 105 11.41 -11.87 10.37
N GLY A 106 12.53 -11.61 9.70
CA GLY A 106 13.70 -12.49 9.67
C GLY A 106 13.66 -13.57 8.58
N ASN A 107 12.69 -13.51 7.67
CA ASN A 107 12.67 -14.40 6.51
C ASN A 107 13.71 -13.92 5.48
N ALA A 108 14.15 -14.83 4.60
CA ALA A 108 15.14 -14.53 3.57
C ALA A 108 14.85 -15.30 2.28
N GLY A 109 15.51 -14.88 1.21
CA GLY A 109 15.43 -15.51 -0.11
C GLY A 109 14.30 -14.99 -0.99
N PRO A 110 14.08 -15.64 -2.14
CA PRO A 110 13.10 -15.19 -3.13
C PRO A 110 11.66 -15.25 -2.59
N LEU A 111 10.88 -14.22 -2.88
CA LEU A 111 9.50 -14.06 -2.39
C LEU A 111 8.55 -13.70 -3.54
N LEU A 112 7.42 -14.38 -3.62
CA LEU A 112 6.26 -14.05 -4.45
C LEU A 112 5.17 -13.47 -3.55
N VAL A 113 4.88 -12.19 -3.72
CA VAL A 113 3.74 -11.52 -3.06
C VAL A 113 2.56 -11.52 -4.01
N VAL A 114 1.39 -11.93 -3.51
CA VAL A 114 0.13 -12.00 -4.26
C VAL A 114 -0.98 -11.30 -3.47
N THR A 115 -1.80 -10.49 -4.14
CA THR A 115 -3.03 -9.88 -3.59
C THR A 115 -4.20 -10.06 -4.55
N ASP A 116 -5.44 -10.07 -4.04
CA ASP A 116 -6.65 -10.22 -4.86
C ASP A 116 -6.91 -8.96 -5.73
N ALA A 117 -6.96 -9.12 -7.05
CA ALA A 117 -7.27 -8.05 -7.99
C ALA A 117 -8.77 -7.95 -8.35
N ARG A 118 -9.60 -8.75 -7.68
CA ARG A 118 -11.01 -9.01 -7.99
C ARG A 118 -11.20 -9.61 -9.38
N ARG A 119 -12.40 -10.12 -9.64
CA ARG A 119 -12.81 -10.67 -10.95
C ARG A 119 -11.93 -11.84 -11.43
N ARG A 120 -11.48 -12.69 -10.50
CA ARG A 120 -10.66 -13.87 -10.81
C ARG A 120 -9.30 -13.51 -11.41
N GLU A 121 -8.73 -12.40 -10.97
CA GLU A 121 -7.36 -12.01 -11.27
C GLU A 121 -6.63 -11.73 -9.96
N VAL A 122 -5.30 -11.73 -10.01
CA VAL A 122 -4.41 -11.45 -8.89
C VAL A 122 -3.37 -10.42 -9.30
N TYR A 123 -3.01 -9.56 -8.36
CA TYR A 123 -1.80 -8.76 -8.47
C TYR A 123 -0.64 -9.56 -7.91
N TRP A 124 0.52 -9.49 -8.54
CA TRP A 124 1.71 -10.19 -8.06
C TRP A 124 2.98 -9.36 -8.23
N SER A 125 3.96 -9.64 -7.37
CA SER A 125 5.33 -9.12 -7.49
C SER A 125 6.30 -10.16 -6.98
N THR A 126 7.49 -10.21 -7.57
CA THR A 126 8.57 -11.05 -7.06
C THR A 126 9.72 -10.22 -6.52
N TYR A 127 10.41 -10.78 -5.54
CA TYR A 127 11.57 -10.21 -4.89
C TYR A 127 12.69 -11.24 -4.83
N SER A 128 13.93 -10.82 -5.04
CA SER A 128 15.12 -11.68 -4.89
C SER A 128 15.54 -11.85 -3.43
N GLY A 129 15.17 -10.91 -2.56
CA GLY A 129 15.57 -10.83 -1.18
C GLY A 129 15.41 -9.40 -0.64
N ALA A 130 16.16 -9.10 0.41
CA ALA A 130 16.38 -7.74 0.89
C ALA A 130 17.85 -7.36 0.75
N ASP A 131 18.13 -6.08 0.51
CA ASP A 131 19.49 -5.54 0.46
C ASP A 131 20.14 -5.49 1.86
N ASP A 132 21.39 -5.04 1.92
CA ASP A 132 22.15 -4.91 3.19
C ASP A 132 21.51 -3.97 4.22
N HIS A 133 20.49 -3.19 3.82
CA HIS A 133 19.71 -2.32 4.69
C HIS A 133 18.34 -2.89 5.04
N GLY A 134 18.05 -4.13 4.65
CA GLY A 134 16.76 -4.78 4.86
C GLY A 134 15.65 -4.25 3.94
N LEU A 135 16.00 -3.56 2.85
CA LEU A 135 15.02 -3.05 1.88
C LEU A 135 14.73 -4.10 0.80
N PRO A 136 13.46 -4.37 0.45
CA PRO A 136 13.12 -5.37 -0.55
C PRO A 136 13.70 -5.06 -1.92
N GLU A 137 14.30 -6.06 -2.56
CA GLU A 137 14.78 -5.98 -3.94
C GLU A 137 13.76 -6.61 -4.89
N ARG A 138 12.88 -5.78 -5.47
CA ARG A 138 11.85 -6.26 -6.40
C ARG A 138 12.48 -6.70 -7.72
N SER A 139 12.30 -7.96 -8.08
CA SER A 139 12.78 -8.55 -9.34
C SER A 139 11.76 -8.45 -10.49
N SER A 140 10.45 -8.46 -10.20
CA SER A 140 9.40 -8.30 -11.22
C SER A 140 8.08 -7.78 -10.65
N GLY A 141 7.25 -7.21 -11.52
CA GLY A 141 5.96 -6.60 -11.18
C GLY A 141 6.11 -5.19 -10.58
N PRO A 142 5.05 -4.64 -9.96
CA PRO A 142 3.71 -5.24 -9.84
C PRO A 142 3.03 -5.50 -11.18
N ALA A 143 2.40 -6.66 -11.31
CA ALA A 143 1.70 -7.09 -12.53
C ALA A 143 0.34 -7.71 -12.19
N LEU A 144 -0.56 -7.73 -13.18
CA LEU A 144 -1.91 -8.32 -13.10
C LEU A 144 -1.95 -9.59 -13.95
N GLU A 145 -2.51 -10.66 -13.42
CA GLU A 145 -2.58 -11.97 -14.09
C GLU A 145 -3.82 -12.74 -13.64
N SER A 146 -4.29 -13.72 -14.42
CA SER A 146 -5.23 -14.73 -13.92
C SER A 146 -4.51 -15.73 -12.98
N PRO A 147 -5.20 -16.35 -11.99
CA PRO A 147 -4.61 -17.38 -11.14
C PRO A 147 -3.95 -18.51 -11.93
N ALA A 148 -4.63 -19.03 -12.96
CA ALA A 148 -4.09 -20.09 -13.81
C ALA A 148 -2.84 -19.65 -14.60
N GLY A 149 -2.79 -18.38 -15.03
CA GLY A 149 -1.61 -17.81 -15.68
C GLY A 149 -0.44 -17.66 -14.72
N LEU A 150 -0.71 -17.28 -13.46
CA LEU A 150 0.31 -17.20 -12.43
C LEU A 150 0.85 -18.58 -12.07
N ASP A 151 -0.04 -19.58 -11.90
CA ASP A 151 0.33 -20.96 -11.54
C ASP A 151 1.10 -21.67 -12.67
N ALA A 152 0.99 -21.21 -13.92
CA ALA A 152 1.76 -21.72 -15.05
C ALA A 152 3.21 -21.18 -15.11
N ARG A 153 3.55 -20.18 -14.29
CA ARG A 153 4.92 -19.63 -14.20
C ARG A 153 5.76 -20.47 -13.23
N ASP A 154 7.07 -20.49 -13.45
CA ASP A 154 8.00 -21.15 -12.55
C ASP A 154 8.42 -20.21 -11.41
N PHE A 155 8.00 -20.56 -10.20
CA PHE A 155 8.40 -19.92 -8.95
C PHE A 155 9.11 -20.91 -8.02
N ALA A 156 9.78 -21.92 -8.57
CA ALA A 156 10.57 -22.85 -7.77
C ALA A 156 11.59 -22.08 -6.90
N GLY A 157 11.57 -22.38 -5.60
CA GLY A 157 12.43 -21.71 -4.61
C GLY A 157 11.91 -20.39 -4.06
N TYR A 158 10.77 -19.87 -4.54
CA TYR A 158 10.12 -18.70 -3.95
C TYR A 158 9.24 -19.11 -2.77
N ALA A 159 9.34 -18.38 -1.66
CA ALA A 159 8.26 -18.34 -0.69
C ALA A 159 7.04 -17.64 -1.32
N ARG A 160 5.83 -18.13 -1.09
CA ARG A 160 4.58 -17.49 -1.55
C ARG A 160 3.85 -16.87 -0.38
N LEU A 161 3.49 -15.60 -0.53
CA LEU A 161 2.71 -14.83 0.44
C LEU A 161 1.46 -14.25 -0.24
N ASP A 162 0.32 -14.89 -0.02
CA ASP A 162 -0.99 -14.37 -0.42
C ASP A 162 -1.48 -13.40 0.68
N ALA A 163 -1.24 -12.10 0.47
CA ALA A 163 -1.61 -11.05 1.41
C ALA A 163 -3.09 -10.67 1.23
N ALA A 164 -3.87 -10.86 2.30
CA ALA A 164 -5.27 -10.42 2.34
C ALA A 164 -5.39 -8.91 2.64
N GLU A 165 -4.39 -8.35 3.33
CA GLU A 165 -4.33 -6.96 3.75
C GLU A 165 -2.91 -6.40 3.55
N VAL A 166 -2.81 -5.07 3.45
CA VAL A 166 -1.53 -4.36 3.45
C VAL A 166 -1.44 -3.48 4.68
N SER A 167 -0.44 -3.76 5.52
CA SER A 167 -0.14 -3.00 6.74
C SER A 167 0.33 -1.58 6.40
N ALA A 168 -0.40 -0.58 6.88
CA ALA A 168 0.05 0.81 6.80
C ALA A 168 1.29 1.03 7.66
N ALA A 169 1.47 0.30 8.76
CA ALA A 169 2.70 0.39 9.53
C ALA A 169 3.93 -0.02 8.68
N SER A 170 3.80 -1.11 7.91
CA SER A 170 4.85 -1.54 6.98
C SER A 170 5.10 -0.51 5.87
N VAL A 171 4.06 0.16 5.37
CA VAL A 171 4.20 1.29 4.43
C VAL A 171 5.02 2.43 5.05
N GLY A 172 4.71 2.81 6.29
CA GLY A 172 5.42 3.88 6.99
C GLY A 172 6.87 3.54 7.32
N LEU A 173 7.13 2.34 7.84
CA LEU A 173 8.47 1.91 8.22
C LEU A 173 9.37 1.67 7.00
N LEU A 174 8.82 1.13 5.91
CA LEU A 174 9.54 1.08 4.63
C LEU A 174 9.85 2.49 4.12
N ALA A 175 8.93 3.45 4.24
CA ALA A 175 9.20 4.83 3.82
C ALA A 175 10.37 5.47 4.59
N GLU A 176 10.46 5.25 5.91
CA GLU A 176 11.62 5.66 6.72
C GLU A 176 12.91 4.98 6.22
N GLY A 177 12.87 3.66 5.98
CA GLY A 177 14.01 2.91 5.45
C GLY A 177 14.51 3.43 4.09
N LEU A 178 13.59 3.71 3.16
CA LEU A 178 13.91 4.30 1.86
C LEU A 178 14.54 5.69 2.00
N PHE A 179 13.98 6.54 2.86
CA PHE A 179 14.48 7.90 3.10
C PHE A 179 15.92 7.89 3.62
N LEU A 180 16.19 7.11 4.67
CA LEU A 180 17.51 7.03 5.33
C LEU A 180 18.59 6.54 4.38
N ASN A 181 18.24 5.59 3.51
CA ASN A 181 19.17 4.97 2.56
C ASN A 181 19.15 5.65 1.18
N LYS A 182 18.53 6.85 1.09
CA LYS A 182 18.47 7.68 -0.13
C LYS A 182 17.95 6.91 -1.35
N ARG A 183 16.99 6.01 -1.13
CA ARG A 183 16.32 5.26 -2.21
C ARG A 183 15.16 6.07 -2.75
N ALA A 184 14.81 5.82 -4.01
CA ALA A 184 13.68 6.48 -4.64
C ALA A 184 12.36 5.98 -4.03
N PHE A 185 11.42 6.92 -3.85
CA PHE A 185 10.02 6.60 -3.57
C PHE A 185 9.27 6.22 -4.86
N ALA A 186 8.07 5.68 -4.72
CA ALA A 186 7.20 5.44 -5.87
C ALA A 186 6.79 6.76 -6.55
N GLY A 187 6.49 6.66 -7.85
CA GLY A 187 5.97 7.76 -8.66
C GLY A 187 4.58 8.23 -8.22
N PRO A 188 4.07 9.33 -8.80
CA PRO A 188 2.75 9.85 -8.49
C PRO A 188 1.61 9.01 -9.07
N GLU A 189 1.88 8.15 -10.08
CA GLU A 189 0.85 7.29 -10.65
C GLU A 189 0.48 6.15 -9.68
N ALA A 190 -0.82 6.01 -9.43
CA ALA A 190 -1.35 4.85 -8.73
C ALA A 190 -1.27 3.60 -9.60
N LEU A 191 -0.86 2.49 -8.99
CA LEU A 191 -0.67 1.19 -9.62
C LEU A 191 -2.00 0.44 -9.69
N TYR A 192 -2.96 0.96 -10.45
CA TYR A 192 -4.25 0.26 -10.66
C TYR A 192 -4.09 -1.06 -11.41
N LEU A 193 -3.11 -1.09 -12.33
CA LEU A 193 -2.78 -2.17 -13.28
C LEU A 193 -3.95 -2.68 -14.14
N ARG A 194 -5.13 -2.06 -14.01
CA ARG A 194 -6.31 -2.25 -14.82
C ARG A 194 -6.82 -0.87 -15.23
N ALA A 195 -7.26 -0.73 -16.48
CA ALA A 195 -8.00 0.45 -16.90
C ALA A 195 -9.32 0.55 -16.13
N PRO A 196 -9.81 1.76 -15.80
CA PRO A 196 -11.15 1.91 -15.24
C PRO A 196 -12.20 1.43 -16.25
N ASP A 197 -13.16 0.62 -15.80
CA ASP A 197 -14.27 0.20 -16.65
C ASP A 197 -15.24 1.37 -16.83
N VAL A 198 -14.92 2.27 -17.76
CA VAL A 198 -15.85 3.30 -18.22
C VAL A 198 -16.29 2.91 -19.62
N THR A 199 -17.50 2.38 -19.72
CA THR A 199 -18.25 2.42 -20.97
C THR A 199 -18.67 3.87 -21.17
N ILE A 200 -18.11 4.56 -22.17
CA ILE A 200 -18.55 5.92 -22.53
C ILE A 200 -20.05 5.83 -22.83
N SER A 201 -20.87 6.59 -22.10
CA SER A 201 -22.31 6.64 -22.34
C SER A 201 -22.56 6.96 -23.80
N ALA A 202 -23.31 6.08 -24.49
CA ALA A 202 -23.72 6.27 -25.88
C ALA A 202 -24.74 7.42 -25.96
N GLY A 203 -24.24 8.66 -25.94
CA GLY A 203 -25.02 9.88 -26.15
C GLY A 203 -25.96 10.26 -24.99
N PRO A 204 -26.58 11.45 -25.09
CA PRO A 204 -27.52 11.93 -24.08
C PRO A 204 -28.76 11.06 -24.04
N LYS A 205 -29.14 10.63 -22.83
CA LYS A 205 -30.36 9.88 -22.54
C LYS A 205 -31.56 10.73 -22.97
N ARG A 206 -32.32 10.29 -23.99
CA ARG A 206 -33.56 10.98 -24.38
C ARG A 206 -34.52 10.93 -23.21
N VAL A 207 -34.88 12.11 -22.71
CA VAL A 207 -35.98 12.29 -21.76
C VAL A 207 -37.25 12.33 -22.60
N SER A 208 -38.12 11.34 -22.41
CA SER A 208 -39.49 11.32 -22.95
C SER A 208 -40.44 12.01 -21.98
#